data_AF-A0A4Y9ZM95-F1
#
_entry.id   AF-A0A4Y9ZM95-F1
#
_cell.length_a   1.000
_cell.length_b   1.000
_cell.length_c   1.000
_cell.angle_alpha   90.00
_cell.angle_beta   90.00
_cell.angle_gamma   90.00
#
_symmetry.space_group_name_H-M   'P 1'
#
loop_
_entity.id
_entity.type
_entity.pdbx_description
1 polymer ?
#
loop_
_entity_poly.entity_id
_entity_poly.type
_entity_poly.pdbx_seq_one_letter_code
_entity_poly.pdbx_strand_id
1 'polypeptide(L)'
;KWQTGRAVTKTADDWQREMLDYRLREEELGKQEKVGSIDVYSHVRWAAHMLDLAGRANIVATTQLIFLVRDNLPVVLKEFVPETQTDWNTFCAAVTNINVGVLRDQLDIKRGRSQEMELLKAQIAWLEAQMTQRMMANLTAQFGRMSYSNAAPATASQLRAGTTPTTQATPTPEQRTTGFPRPSGGLNPIPPTVLTVEQRSTLRAAINMLPHHPNTDAGLAAYRTQLTRFEETHGPRPFIDERIPVPLRPGTAPVRSGECYRCGMIGHRAGDCKPSPEQQLSCNEMVWRTFCTKHLGIEGGGPRVQLVMGDAQYPPRVSWDEQLSLLSESGNGEGLPA
;
A
#
# COMPACT_ATOMS: atom_id res chain seq x y z
N LYS A 1 -14.95 -27.21 -60.16
CA LYS A 1 -13.50 -27.38 -59.94
C LYS A 1 -13.06 -26.30 -58.96
N TRP A 2 -12.62 -26.65 -57.76
CA TRP A 2 -12.09 -25.65 -56.82
C TRP A 2 -10.73 -25.18 -57.34
N GLN A 3 -10.55 -23.87 -57.50
CA GLN A 3 -9.25 -23.31 -57.80
C GLN A 3 -8.46 -23.25 -56.48
N THR A 4 -7.37 -24.01 -56.40
CA THR A 4 -6.37 -23.87 -55.33
C THR A 4 -5.84 -22.45 -55.39
N GLY A 5 -6.19 -21.63 -54.40
CA GLY A 5 -5.70 -20.26 -54.30
C GLY A 5 -4.18 -20.23 -54.30
N ARG A 6 -3.60 -19.36 -55.14
CA ARG A 6 -2.14 -19.18 -55.20
C ARG A 6 -1.66 -18.73 -53.82
N ALA A 7 -0.90 -19.58 -53.14
CA ALA A 7 -0.32 -19.24 -51.83
C ALA A 7 0.49 -17.95 -51.98
N VAL A 8 0.13 -16.92 -51.21
CA VAL A 8 0.88 -15.66 -51.18
C VAL A 8 2.18 -15.94 -50.44
N THR A 9 3.28 -15.99 -51.18
CA THR A 9 4.62 -16.12 -50.61
C THR A 9 4.97 -14.80 -49.92
N LYS A 10 4.88 -14.76 -48.59
CA LYS A 10 5.29 -13.60 -47.78
C LYS A 10 6.73 -13.21 -48.12
N THR A 11 6.92 -11.95 -48.49
CA THR A 11 8.22 -11.34 -48.80
C THR A 11 9.00 -11.05 -47.51
N ALA A 12 10.30 -10.72 -47.62
CA ALA A 12 11.10 -10.31 -46.46
C ALA A 12 10.43 -9.16 -45.69
N ASP A 13 9.89 -8.16 -46.40
CA ASP A 13 9.18 -7.02 -45.84
C ASP A 13 7.89 -7.43 -45.10
N ASP A 14 7.18 -8.46 -45.57
CA ASP A 14 5.99 -8.99 -44.88
C ASP A 14 6.37 -9.65 -43.54
N TRP A 15 7.48 -10.40 -43.50
CA TRP A 15 8.01 -10.99 -42.27
C TRP A 15 8.52 -9.91 -41.29
N GLN A 16 9.11 -8.83 -41.80
CA GLN A 16 9.51 -7.67 -40.99
C GLN A 16 8.28 -6.95 -40.39
N ARG A 17 7.18 -6.81 -41.13
CA ARG A 17 5.92 -6.24 -40.61
C ARG A 17 5.31 -7.12 -39.52
N GLU A 18 5.26 -8.43 -39.74
CA GLU A 18 4.78 -9.42 -38.77
C GLU A 18 5.62 -9.43 -37.48
N MET A 19 6.93 -9.23 -37.60
CA MET A 19 7.83 -9.05 -36.46
C MET A 19 7.53 -7.79 -35.63
N LEU A 20 7.10 -6.68 -36.26
CA LEU A 20 6.73 -5.45 -35.54
C LEU A 20 5.31 -5.47 -34.94
N ASP A 21 4.46 -6.37 -35.44
CA ASP A 21 3.11 -6.62 -34.91
C ASP A 21 3.12 -7.62 -33.75
N TYR A 22 4.03 -8.61 -33.76
CA TYR A 22 4.13 -9.65 -32.73
C TYR A 22 4.75 -9.15 -31.41
N ARG A 23 3.96 -8.38 -30.66
CA ARG A 23 4.35 -7.73 -29.40
C ARG A 23 4.07 -8.61 -28.18
N LEU A 24 5.03 -8.69 -27.28
CA LEU A 24 4.88 -9.33 -25.98
C LEU A 24 4.20 -8.38 -24.99
N ARG A 25 3.04 -8.75 -24.44
CA ARG A 25 2.32 -7.88 -23.49
C ARG A 25 2.93 -7.95 -22.10
N GLU A 26 2.89 -6.85 -21.35
CA GLU A 26 3.35 -6.84 -19.95
C GLU A 26 2.56 -7.82 -19.06
N GLU A 27 1.28 -8.02 -19.39
CA GLU A 27 0.36 -8.96 -18.75
C GLU A 27 0.74 -10.43 -18.96
N GLU A 28 1.51 -10.75 -20.00
CA GLU A 28 1.92 -12.11 -20.38
C GLU A 28 3.30 -12.48 -19.80
N LEU A 29 4.04 -11.51 -19.27
CA LEU A 29 5.34 -11.74 -18.67
C LEU A 29 5.27 -12.62 -17.42
N GLY A 30 6.23 -13.54 -17.30
CA GLY A 30 6.33 -14.47 -16.17
C GLY A 30 5.27 -15.58 -16.13
N LYS A 31 4.31 -15.60 -17.07
CA LYS A 31 3.38 -16.72 -17.28
C LYS A 31 4.07 -17.86 -18.02
N GLN A 32 3.56 -19.07 -17.78
CA GLN A 32 3.90 -20.27 -18.54
C GLN A 32 2.76 -20.55 -19.51
N GLU A 33 3.11 -20.84 -20.76
CA GLU A 33 2.21 -21.32 -21.80
C GLU A 33 2.60 -22.73 -22.18
N LYS A 34 1.61 -23.60 -22.29
CA LYS A 34 1.82 -25.00 -22.66
C LYS A 34 1.98 -25.13 -24.17
N VAL A 35 3.22 -25.30 -24.63
CA VAL A 35 3.56 -25.50 -26.04
C VAL A 35 3.67 -27.01 -26.30
N GLY A 36 2.55 -27.63 -26.67
CA GLY A 36 2.45 -29.08 -26.80
C GLY A 36 2.48 -29.78 -25.43
N SER A 37 3.60 -30.42 -25.11
CA SER A 37 3.80 -31.15 -23.85
C SER A 37 4.74 -30.45 -22.86
N ILE A 38 5.29 -29.28 -23.21
CA ILE A 38 6.27 -28.56 -22.40
C ILE A 38 5.71 -27.19 -22.03
N ASP A 39 5.80 -26.84 -20.75
CA ASP A 39 5.44 -25.52 -20.25
C ASP A 39 6.63 -24.56 -20.45
N VAL A 40 6.44 -23.54 -21.29
CA VAL A 40 7.47 -22.58 -21.70
C VAL A 40 7.02 -21.18 -21.29
N TYR A 41 7.92 -20.36 -20.76
CA TYR A 41 7.57 -18.99 -20.41
C TYR A 41 7.31 -18.13 -21.66
N SER A 42 6.32 -17.24 -21.60
CA SER A 42 5.89 -16.46 -22.78
C SER A 42 7.01 -15.61 -23.40
N HIS A 43 7.99 -15.14 -22.62
CA HIS A 43 9.17 -14.42 -23.13
C HIS A 43 10.16 -15.33 -23.89
N VAL A 44 10.34 -16.58 -23.45
CA VAL A 44 11.16 -17.60 -24.16
C VAL A 44 10.49 -17.99 -25.48
N ARG A 45 9.17 -18.24 -25.45
CA ARG A 45 8.37 -18.50 -26.65
C ARG A 45 8.45 -17.34 -27.65
N TRP A 46 8.32 -16.11 -27.16
CA TRP A 46 8.42 -14.90 -27.97
C TRP A 46 9.80 -14.74 -28.61
N ALA A 47 10.89 -14.95 -27.84
CA ALA A 47 12.26 -14.87 -28.35
C ALA A 47 12.54 -15.92 -29.44
N ALA A 48 12.06 -17.15 -29.27
CA ALA A 48 12.16 -18.20 -30.28
C ALA A 48 11.39 -17.85 -31.58
N HIS A 49 10.19 -17.27 -31.45
CA HIS A 49 9.38 -16.83 -32.59
C HIS A 49 10.03 -15.64 -33.34
N MET A 50 10.60 -14.69 -32.60
CA MET A 50 11.38 -13.58 -33.17
C MET A 50 12.58 -14.07 -33.98
N LEU A 51 13.29 -15.09 -33.50
CA LEU A 51 14.44 -15.64 -34.19
C LEU A 51 14.04 -16.39 -35.49
N ASP A 52 12.90 -17.10 -35.49
CA ASP A 52 12.33 -17.72 -36.70
C ASP A 52 11.92 -16.66 -37.74
N LEU A 53 11.26 -15.58 -37.31
CA LEU A 53 10.94 -14.44 -38.19
C LEU A 53 12.18 -13.74 -38.74
N ALA A 54 13.23 -13.55 -37.92
CA ALA A 54 14.51 -13.00 -38.36
C ALA A 54 15.20 -13.92 -39.39
N GLY A 55 15.08 -15.23 -39.22
CA GLY A 55 15.51 -16.25 -40.19
C GLY A 55 14.79 -16.13 -41.53
N ARG A 56 13.45 -16.04 -41.52
CA ARG A 56 12.61 -15.89 -42.72
C ARG A 56 12.85 -14.57 -43.46
N ALA A 57 13.12 -13.49 -42.71
CA ALA A 57 13.49 -12.19 -43.26
C ALA A 57 14.97 -12.10 -43.70
N ASN A 58 15.79 -13.13 -43.41
CA ASN A 58 17.23 -13.19 -43.67
C ASN A 58 18.04 -12.04 -43.02
N ILE A 59 17.62 -11.58 -41.83
CA ILE A 59 18.26 -10.48 -41.09
C ILE A 59 19.05 -10.93 -39.84
N VAL A 60 19.09 -12.24 -39.56
CA VAL A 60 19.63 -12.80 -38.29
C VAL A 60 21.00 -12.25 -37.90
N ALA A 61 21.95 -12.20 -38.84
CA ALA A 61 23.32 -11.74 -38.61
C ALA A 61 23.48 -10.20 -38.67
N THR A 62 22.38 -9.44 -38.61
CA THR A 62 22.38 -7.98 -38.71
C THR A 62 21.69 -7.35 -37.50
N THR A 63 21.97 -6.06 -37.29
CA THR A 63 21.28 -5.23 -36.27
C THR A 63 19.96 -4.65 -36.77
N GLN A 64 19.51 -4.98 -37.98
CA GLN A 64 18.29 -4.41 -38.57
C GLN A 64 17.08 -4.72 -37.70
N LEU A 65 16.25 -3.70 -37.46
CA LEU A 65 15.02 -3.73 -36.66
C LEU A 65 15.16 -4.09 -35.16
N ILE A 66 16.35 -4.50 -34.67
CA ILE A 66 16.54 -4.84 -33.25
C ILE A 66 16.17 -3.66 -32.34
N PHE A 67 16.59 -2.44 -32.68
CA PHE A 67 16.23 -1.24 -31.90
C PHE A 67 14.71 -1.02 -31.85
N LEU A 68 14.01 -1.25 -32.97
CA LEU A 68 12.59 -0.99 -33.10
C LEU A 68 11.75 -2.06 -32.39
N VAL A 69 12.17 -3.33 -32.46
CA VAL A 69 11.55 -4.42 -31.69
C VAL A 69 11.85 -4.27 -30.20
N ARG A 70 13.10 -3.92 -29.83
CA ARG A 70 13.45 -3.54 -28.45
C ARG A 70 12.54 -2.42 -27.95
N ASP A 71 12.27 -1.40 -28.77
CA ASP A 71 11.45 -0.28 -28.32
C ASP A 71 9.99 -0.64 -28.03
N ASN A 72 9.48 -1.68 -28.68
CA ASN A 72 8.15 -2.24 -28.44
C ASN A 72 8.13 -3.31 -27.32
N LEU A 73 9.26 -3.62 -26.68
CA LEU A 73 9.28 -4.48 -25.49
C LEU A 73 8.70 -3.76 -24.25
N PRO A 74 8.05 -4.53 -23.35
CA PRO A 74 7.77 -4.11 -21.98
C PRO A 74 8.98 -3.45 -21.30
N VAL A 75 8.75 -2.37 -20.54
CA VAL A 75 9.83 -1.62 -19.88
C VAL A 75 10.67 -2.52 -18.97
N VAL A 76 10.02 -3.47 -18.28
CA VAL A 76 10.70 -4.44 -17.41
C VAL A 76 11.71 -5.31 -18.18
N LEU A 77 11.42 -5.68 -19.44
CA LEU A 77 12.37 -6.42 -20.27
C LEU A 77 13.47 -5.53 -20.85
N LYS A 78 13.21 -4.24 -21.07
CA LYS A 78 14.24 -3.29 -21.52
C LYS A 78 15.39 -3.14 -20.52
N GLU A 79 15.15 -3.36 -19.23
CA GLU A 79 16.19 -3.32 -18.18
C GLU A 79 17.16 -4.52 -18.24
N PHE A 80 16.67 -5.72 -18.60
CA PHE A 80 17.50 -6.94 -18.67
C PHE A 80 18.23 -7.12 -20.00
N VAL A 81 17.68 -6.57 -21.08
CA VAL A 81 18.29 -6.65 -22.42
C VAL A 81 19.16 -5.40 -22.63
N PRO A 82 20.45 -5.53 -22.98
CA PRO A 82 21.29 -4.41 -23.39
C PRO A 82 20.72 -3.61 -24.57
N GLU A 83 21.03 -2.32 -24.63
CA GLU A 83 20.67 -1.44 -25.75
C GLU A 83 21.51 -1.74 -27.01
N THR A 84 22.79 -2.06 -26.82
CA THR A 84 23.70 -2.49 -27.88
C THR A 84 23.67 -4.01 -28.03
N GLN A 85 23.21 -4.47 -29.19
CA GLN A 85 23.18 -5.88 -29.58
C GLN A 85 23.79 -6.02 -30.97
N THR A 86 24.56 -7.09 -31.19
CA THR A 86 25.29 -7.31 -32.45
C THR A 86 24.44 -7.97 -33.52
N ASP A 87 23.54 -8.85 -33.11
CA ASP A 87 22.76 -9.70 -34.00
C ASP A 87 21.53 -10.26 -33.27
N TRP A 88 20.64 -10.91 -34.02
CA TRP A 88 19.40 -11.45 -33.47
C TRP A 88 19.61 -12.62 -32.51
N ASN A 89 20.71 -13.38 -32.61
CA ASN A 89 20.97 -14.47 -31.67
C ASN A 89 21.32 -13.92 -30.29
N THR A 90 22.18 -12.90 -30.19
CA THR A 90 22.52 -12.29 -28.89
C THR A 90 21.32 -11.61 -28.25
N PHE A 91 20.48 -10.93 -29.04
CA PHE A 91 19.24 -10.32 -28.58
C PHE A 91 18.24 -11.37 -28.05
N CYS A 92 17.92 -12.40 -28.84
CA CYS A 92 16.97 -13.43 -28.43
C CYS A 92 17.51 -14.31 -27.29
N ALA A 93 18.82 -14.56 -27.22
CA ALA A 93 19.45 -15.23 -26.08
C ALA A 93 19.38 -14.39 -24.81
N ALA A 94 19.62 -13.08 -24.89
CA ALA A 94 19.48 -12.17 -23.76
C ALA A 94 18.05 -12.16 -23.19
N VAL A 95 17.02 -12.21 -24.06
CA VAL A 95 15.61 -12.32 -23.64
C VAL A 95 15.28 -13.71 -23.06
N THR A 96 15.85 -14.77 -23.63
CA THR A 96 15.59 -16.17 -23.21
C THR A 96 16.22 -16.50 -21.86
N ASN A 97 17.40 -15.94 -21.57
CA ASN A 97 18.16 -16.24 -20.36
C ASN A 97 17.78 -15.35 -19.14
N ILE A 98 16.67 -14.60 -19.22
CA ILE A 98 16.20 -13.75 -18.12
C ILE A 98 15.77 -14.62 -16.92
N ASN A 99 16.26 -14.30 -15.73
CA ASN A 99 15.85 -14.99 -14.52
C ASN A 99 14.39 -14.67 -14.18
N VAL A 100 13.53 -15.69 -14.21
CA VAL A 100 12.08 -15.55 -14.00
C VAL A 100 11.71 -15.05 -12.61
N GLY A 101 12.52 -15.34 -11.58
CA GLY A 101 12.31 -14.81 -10.23
C GLY A 101 12.47 -13.29 -10.22
N VAL A 102 13.63 -12.81 -10.67
CA VAL A 102 13.93 -11.37 -10.76
C VAL A 102 12.96 -10.63 -11.70
N LEU A 103 12.51 -11.29 -12.78
CA LEU A 103 11.47 -10.75 -13.66
C LEU A 103 10.12 -10.57 -12.94
N ARG A 104 9.71 -11.51 -12.09
CA ARG A 104 8.48 -11.39 -11.28
C ARG A 104 8.61 -10.30 -10.22
N ASP A 105 9.74 -10.25 -9.52
CA ASP A 105 10.03 -9.23 -8.51
C ASP A 105 9.93 -7.83 -9.14
N GLN A 106 10.52 -7.60 -10.32
CA GLN A 106 10.42 -6.32 -11.02
C GLN A 106 9.02 -6.00 -11.54
N LEU A 107 8.24 -7.01 -11.98
CA LEU A 107 6.84 -6.81 -12.36
C LEU A 107 5.98 -6.36 -11.17
N ASP A 108 6.19 -6.95 -10.00
CA ASP A 108 5.43 -6.59 -8.80
C ASP A 108 5.90 -5.25 -8.21
N ILE A 109 7.19 -4.92 -8.26
CA ILE A 109 7.71 -3.56 -7.98
C ILE A 109 7.08 -2.53 -8.93
N LYS A 110 7.02 -2.80 -10.25
CA LYS A 110 6.39 -1.88 -11.21
C LYS A 110 4.90 -1.71 -10.94
N ARG A 111 4.18 -2.79 -10.62
CA ARG A 111 2.76 -2.75 -10.24
C ARG A 111 2.53 -1.90 -9.00
N GLY A 112 3.36 -2.06 -7.96
CA GLY A 112 3.35 -1.22 -6.77
C GLY A 112 3.47 0.26 -7.11
N ARG A 113 4.55 0.66 -7.80
CA ARG A 113 4.77 2.05 -8.24
C ARG A 113 3.62 2.60 -9.08
N SER A 114 3.01 1.78 -9.95
CA SER A 114 1.88 2.20 -10.78
C SER A 114 0.59 2.41 -9.97
N GLN A 115 0.36 1.59 -8.94
CA GLN A 115 -0.77 1.77 -8.03
C GLN A 115 -0.58 3.00 -7.14
N GLU A 116 0.62 3.21 -6.60
CA GLU A 116 0.99 4.42 -5.85
C GLU A 116 0.80 5.69 -6.69
N MET A 117 1.24 5.67 -7.94
CA MET A 117 1.08 6.80 -8.87
C MET A 117 -0.39 7.11 -9.16
N GLU A 118 -1.23 6.10 -9.37
CA GLU A 118 -2.66 6.31 -9.61
C GLU A 118 -3.39 6.79 -8.34
N LEU A 119 -3.03 6.28 -7.16
CA LEU A 119 -3.53 6.78 -5.88
C LEU A 119 -3.14 8.25 -5.63
N LEU A 120 -1.89 8.61 -5.91
CA LEU A 120 -1.41 9.99 -5.79
C LEU A 120 -2.12 10.92 -6.79
N LYS A 121 -2.30 10.48 -8.03
CA LYS A 121 -3.04 11.22 -9.07
C LYS A 121 -4.51 11.41 -8.70
N ALA A 122 -5.17 10.38 -8.16
CA ALA A 122 -6.53 10.46 -7.64
C ALA A 122 -6.63 11.43 -6.44
N GLN A 123 -5.62 11.46 -5.57
CA GLN A 123 -5.55 12.42 -4.47
C GLN A 123 -5.39 13.87 -4.96
N ILE A 124 -4.54 14.10 -5.97
CA ILE A 124 -4.37 15.42 -6.59
C ILE A 124 -5.69 15.88 -7.22
N ALA A 125 -6.33 15.04 -8.03
CA ALA A 125 -7.62 15.36 -8.65
C ALA A 125 -8.72 15.67 -7.61
N TRP A 126 -8.72 14.97 -6.48
CA TRP A 126 -9.64 15.24 -5.37
C TRP A 126 -9.36 16.60 -4.70
N LEU A 127 -8.09 16.96 -4.49
CA LEU A 127 -7.69 18.26 -3.93
C LEU A 127 -8.05 19.41 -4.89
N GLU A 128 -7.80 19.24 -6.19
CA GLU A 128 -8.16 20.21 -7.23
C GLU A 128 -9.68 20.43 -7.31
N ALA A 129 -10.47 19.34 -7.25
CA ALA A 129 -11.92 19.42 -7.20
C ALA A 129 -12.41 20.12 -5.92
N GLN A 130 -11.85 19.82 -4.75
CA GLN A 130 -12.20 20.48 -3.50
C GLN A 130 -11.86 21.98 -3.51
N MET A 131 -10.70 22.35 -4.06
CA MET A 131 -10.28 23.74 -4.19
C MET A 131 -11.21 24.52 -5.14
N THR A 132 -11.56 23.92 -6.28
CA THR A 132 -12.50 24.49 -7.25
C THR A 132 -13.90 24.68 -6.63
N GLN A 133 -14.43 23.67 -5.92
CA GLN A 133 -15.71 23.78 -5.22
C GLN A 133 -15.70 24.89 -4.16
N ARG A 134 -14.62 25.03 -3.37
CA ARG A 134 -14.50 26.12 -2.37
C ARG A 134 -14.43 27.50 -3.02
N MET A 135 -13.74 27.64 -4.15
CA MET A 135 -13.72 28.89 -4.91
C MET A 135 -15.10 29.25 -5.45
N MET A 136 -15.81 28.31 -6.09
CA MET A 136 -17.16 28.55 -6.58
C MET A 136 -18.12 28.89 -5.44
N ALA A 137 -18.11 28.16 -4.32
CA ALA A 137 -18.97 28.42 -3.17
C ALA A 137 -18.74 29.82 -2.56
N ASN A 138 -17.48 30.27 -2.47
CA ASN A 138 -17.16 31.62 -2.00
C ASN A 138 -17.65 32.69 -3.00
N LEU A 139 -17.49 32.46 -4.30
CA LEU A 139 -18.00 33.34 -5.35
C LEU A 139 -19.53 33.48 -5.28
N THR A 140 -20.25 32.35 -5.21
CA THR A 140 -21.71 32.31 -5.05
C THR A 140 -22.17 33.00 -3.77
N ALA A 141 -21.43 32.83 -2.65
CA ALA A 141 -21.74 33.51 -1.39
C ALA A 141 -21.52 35.04 -1.46
N GLN A 142 -20.55 35.52 -2.25
CA GLN A 142 -20.38 36.96 -2.49
C GLN A 142 -21.54 37.52 -3.33
N PHE A 143 -21.91 36.87 -4.45
CA PHE A 143 -23.05 37.28 -5.25
C PHE A 143 -24.38 37.25 -4.46
N GLY A 144 -24.61 36.21 -3.64
CA GLY A 144 -25.78 36.12 -2.77
C GLY A 144 -25.84 37.23 -1.71
N ARG A 145 -24.70 37.74 -1.24
CA ARG A 145 -24.63 38.87 -0.28
C ARG A 145 -24.80 40.24 -0.95
N MET A 146 -24.52 40.37 -2.25
CA MET A 146 -24.81 41.61 -3.00
C MET A 146 -26.28 41.71 -3.43
N SER A 147 -27.03 40.59 -3.43
CA SER A 147 -28.45 40.54 -3.77
C SER A 147 -29.36 40.95 -2.60
N TYR A 148 -29.22 42.19 -2.13
CA TYR A 148 -30.14 42.80 -1.15
C TYR A 148 -31.19 43.70 -1.84
N SER A 149 -32.37 43.16 -2.11
CA SER A 149 -33.58 43.96 -2.35
C SER A 149 -34.86 43.22 -1.93
N ASN A 150 -35.62 43.87 -1.05
CA ASN A 150 -37.02 43.63 -0.67
C ASN A 150 -37.42 42.30 0.02
N ALA A 151 -37.65 42.37 1.35
CA ALA A 151 -38.91 41.93 1.98
C ALA A 151 -39.03 42.48 3.43
N ALA A 152 -40.26 42.78 3.86
CA ALA A 152 -40.60 43.36 5.17
C ALA A 152 -40.96 42.28 6.24
N PRO A 153 -41.02 42.61 7.55
CA PRO A 153 -41.33 41.64 8.60
C PRO A 153 -42.84 41.41 8.75
N ALA A 154 -43.23 40.17 9.14
CA ALA A 154 -44.62 39.82 9.45
C ALA A 154 -44.74 39.13 10.82
N THR A 155 -45.75 39.55 11.59
CA THR A 155 -46.11 39.06 12.93
C THR A 155 -47.36 38.17 12.87
N ALA A 156 -47.45 37.08 13.66
CA ALA A 156 -48.67 36.68 14.42
C ALA A 156 -48.56 35.37 15.24
N SER A 157 -49.10 35.43 16.46
CA SER A 157 -49.65 34.43 17.41
C SER A 157 -49.96 33.00 16.89
N GLN A 158 -49.60 31.90 17.57
CA GLN A 158 -50.02 31.33 18.89
C GLN A 158 -51.42 30.68 18.98
N LEU A 159 -51.47 29.44 19.52
CA LEU A 159 -52.46 28.80 20.45
C LEU A 159 -52.06 27.30 20.64
N ARG A 160 -51.60 26.81 21.82
CA ARG A 160 -52.34 26.34 23.05
C ARG A 160 -52.88 24.89 22.91
N ALA A 161 -52.66 23.89 23.80
CA ALA A 161 -51.86 23.66 25.03
C ALA A 161 -51.86 22.11 25.35
N GLY A 162 -51.24 21.50 26.39
CA GLY A 162 -50.42 21.98 27.51
C GLY A 162 -49.91 20.86 28.47
N THR A 163 -49.27 21.29 29.59
CA THR A 163 -49.27 20.73 30.98
C THR A 163 -48.77 19.30 31.27
N THR A 164 -47.89 18.99 32.26
CA THR A 164 -47.11 19.72 33.32
C THR A 164 -45.83 18.87 33.69
N PRO A 165 -45.11 19.08 34.82
CA PRO A 165 -44.03 20.06 35.03
C PRO A 165 -42.67 19.41 35.45
N THR A 166 -41.60 20.21 35.65
CA THR A 166 -40.75 20.22 36.89
C THR A 166 -39.46 21.05 36.74
N THR A 167 -39.28 22.00 37.68
CA THR A 167 -38.09 22.80 38.07
C THR A 167 -37.34 23.70 37.08
N GLN A 168 -36.99 24.89 37.58
CA GLN A 168 -36.28 25.98 36.92
C GLN A 168 -34.75 25.87 37.10
N ALA A 169 -34.00 26.43 36.15
CA ALA A 169 -32.69 27.03 36.41
C ALA A 169 -32.53 28.29 35.53
N THR A 170 -31.87 29.32 36.07
CA THR A 170 -31.72 30.66 35.50
C THR A 170 -30.65 30.76 34.40
N PRO A 171 -30.75 31.71 33.44
CA PRO A 171 -29.75 31.91 32.40
C PRO A 171 -28.85 33.16 32.61
N THR A 172 -27.53 32.97 32.60
CA THR A 172 -26.51 34.01 32.31
C THR A 172 -25.19 33.33 31.85
N PRO A 173 -24.25 34.01 31.19
CA PRO A 173 -23.81 33.55 29.87
C PRO A 173 -22.35 33.08 29.80
N GLU A 174 -22.11 31.92 29.18
CA GLU A 174 -20.74 31.44 28.92
C GLU A 174 -20.18 31.85 27.55
N GLN A 175 -18.88 32.14 27.55
CA GLN A 175 -18.17 32.75 26.44
C GLN A 175 -17.73 31.73 25.38
N ARG A 176 -18.41 31.81 24.24
CA ARG A 176 -17.89 31.59 22.87
C ARG A 176 -16.40 31.18 22.76
N THR A 177 -16.13 29.88 22.69
CA THR A 177 -14.90 29.35 22.10
C THR A 177 -15.22 28.56 20.84
N THR A 178 -14.44 28.75 19.78
CA THR A 178 -14.75 28.32 18.41
C THR A 178 -14.59 26.82 18.18
N GLY A 179 -15.70 26.08 18.21
CA GLY A 179 -15.77 24.72 17.68
C GLY A 179 -16.02 24.71 16.17
N PHE A 180 -15.19 23.99 15.40
CA PHE A 180 -15.44 23.73 13.98
C PHE A 180 -16.62 22.76 13.80
N PRO A 181 -17.51 22.99 12.82
CA PRO A 181 -18.63 22.07 12.56
C PRO A 181 -18.14 20.77 11.92
N ARG A 182 -18.55 19.63 12.49
CA ARG A 182 -18.49 18.31 11.83
C ARG A 182 -19.62 18.22 10.79
N PRO A 183 -19.35 17.99 9.49
CA PRO A 183 -20.38 17.56 8.57
C PRO A 183 -20.65 16.06 8.75
N SER A 184 -21.83 15.71 9.25
CA SER A 184 -22.38 14.36 9.08
C SER A 184 -22.81 14.19 7.63
N GLY A 185 -22.06 13.39 6.85
CA GLY A 185 -22.39 13.02 5.48
C GLY A 185 -22.09 11.53 5.28
N GLY A 186 -23.00 10.81 4.60
CA GLY A 186 -22.98 9.35 4.54
C GLY A 186 -21.69 8.76 3.98
N LEU A 187 -21.08 7.85 4.72
CA LEU A 187 -19.91 7.10 4.29
C LEU A 187 -20.35 5.87 3.50
N ASN A 188 -19.99 5.81 2.21
CA ASN A 188 -19.65 4.52 1.63
C ASN A 188 -18.38 4.02 2.34
N PRO A 189 -18.34 2.79 2.87
CA PRO A 189 -17.19 2.32 3.61
C PRO A 189 -16.00 2.17 2.66
N ILE A 190 -14.98 3.01 2.86
CA ILE A 190 -13.62 2.71 2.41
C ILE A 190 -13.28 1.34 2.99
N PRO A 191 -12.95 0.31 2.18
CA PRO A 191 -12.46 -0.95 2.75
C PRO A 191 -11.20 -0.62 3.54
N PRO A 192 -11.19 -0.81 4.88
CA PRO A 192 -9.99 -0.52 5.65
C PRO A 192 -8.87 -1.40 5.10
N THR A 193 -7.68 -0.82 4.90
CA THR A 193 -6.46 -1.56 4.56
C THR A 193 -6.04 -2.38 5.79
N VAL A 194 -6.80 -3.44 6.07
CA VAL A 194 -6.53 -4.39 7.13
C VAL A 194 -5.40 -5.25 6.64
N LEU A 195 -4.19 -5.02 7.18
CA LEU A 195 -3.07 -5.93 7.00
C LEU A 195 -3.54 -7.35 7.27
N THR A 196 -3.17 -8.28 6.39
CA THR A 196 -3.53 -9.69 6.53
C THR A 196 -2.96 -10.29 7.82
N VAL A 197 -3.35 -11.50 8.18
CA VAL A 197 -2.84 -12.16 9.40
C VAL A 197 -1.32 -12.36 9.30
N GLU A 198 -0.83 -12.66 8.09
CA GLU A 198 0.57 -12.82 7.73
C GLU A 198 1.32 -11.49 7.87
N GLN A 199 0.82 -10.41 7.26
CA GLN A 199 1.44 -9.08 7.37
C GLN A 199 1.47 -8.57 8.83
N ARG A 200 0.43 -8.85 9.62
CA ARG A 200 0.42 -8.58 11.06
C ARG A 200 1.44 -9.41 11.83
N SER A 201 1.72 -10.63 11.40
CA SER A 201 2.78 -11.46 11.95
C SER A 201 4.17 -10.89 11.62
N THR A 202 4.40 -10.52 10.34
CA THR A 202 5.61 -9.83 9.88
C THR A 202 5.86 -8.55 10.67
N LEU A 203 4.83 -7.72 10.88
CA LEU A 203 4.94 -6.49 11.67
C LEU A 203 5.34 -6.74 13.13
N ARG A 204 4.80 -7.79 13.78
CA ARG A 204 5.23 -8.19 15.14
C ARG A 204 6.68 -8.67 15.16
N ALA A 205 7.09 -9.47 14.17
CA ALA A 205 8.47 -9.91 14.03
C ALA A 205 9.42 -8.72 13.82
N ALA A 206 9.05 -7.75 13.00
CA ALA A 206 9.80 -6.52 12.76
C ALA A 206 9.96 -5.66 14.03
N ILE A 207 8.91 -5.54 14.85
CA ILE A 207 8.98 -4.87 16.16
C ILE A 207 9.94 -5.60 17.11
N ASN A 208 9.89 -6.93 17.17
CA ASN A 208 10.74 -7.73 18.06
C ASN A 208 12.21 -7.79 17.60
N MET A 209 12.48 -7.63 16.30
CA MET A 209 13.83 -7.62 15.71
C MET A 209 14.54 -6.27 15.86
N LEU A 210 13.82 -5.19 16.18
CA LEU A 210 14.40 -3.85 16.36
C LEU A 210 15.24 -3.78 17.65
N PRO A 211 16.56 -3.52 17.57
CA PRO A 211 17.39 -3.39 18.76
C PRO A 211 17.04 -2.11 19.52
N HIS A 212 16.40 -2.25 20.69
CA HIS A 212 16.12 -1.11 21.57
C HIS A 212 17.34 -0.80 22.45
N HIS A 213 18.16 0.15 22.01
CA HIS A 213 19.37 0.54 22.75
C HIS A 213 19.05 1.10 24.14
N PRO A 214 19.95 0.92 25.13
CA PRO A 214 19.84 1.55 26.43
C PRO A 214 20.01 3.07 26.30
N ASN A 215 19.40 3.83 27.22
CA ASN A 215 19.50 5.29 27.26
C ASN A 215 20.86 5.75 27.83
N THR A 216 21.91 5.55 27.04
CA THR A 216 23.31 5.91 27.35
C THR A 216 23.94 6.58 26.13
N ASP A 217 25.06 7.29 26.30
CA ASP A 217 25.75 7.92 25.17
C ASP A 217 26.20 6.91 24.10
N ALA A 218 26.61 5.71 24.52
CA ALA A 218 26.91 4.59 23.63
C ALA A 218 25.66 4.12 22.85
N GLY A 219 24.50 4.02 23.52
CA GLY A 219 23.23 3.68 22.86
C GLY A 219 22.75 4.76 21.89
N LEU A 220 22.96 6.04 22.22
CA LEU A 220 22.68 7.17 21.32
C LEU A 220 23.61 7.21 20.11
N ALA A 221 24.89 6.84 20.28
CA ALA A 221 25.82 6.67 19.16
C ALA A 221 25.41 5.51 18.24
N ALA A 222 25.09 4.34 18.80
CA ALA A 222 24.63 3.18 18.04
C ALA A 222 23.31 3.45 17.29
N TYR A 223 22.37 4.15 17.92
CA TYR A 223 21.14 4.62 17.28
C TYR A 223 21.40 5.55 16.10
N ARG A 224 22.29 6.54 16.24
CA ARG A 224 22.68 7.43 15.12
C ARG A 224 23.27 6.65 13.96
N THR A 225 24.15 5.67 14.22
CA THR A 225 24.71 4.78 13.19
C THR A 225 23.62 3.97 12.48
N GLN A 226 22.61 3.48 13.22
CA GLN A 226 21.46 2.79 12.63
C GLN A 226 20.58 3.71 11.78
N LEU A 227 20.35 4.96 12.20
CA LEU A 227 19.64 5.95 11.39
C LEU A 227 20.37 6.24 10.08
N THR A 228 21.69 6.47 10.11
CA THR A 228 22.48 6.68 8.89
C THR A 228 22.35 5.51 7.93
N ARG A 229 22.54 4.26 8.42
CA ARG A 229 22.37 3.06 7.60
C ARG A 229 20.94 2.90 7.06
N PHE A 230 19.93 3.27 7.85
CA PHE A 230 18.53 3.24 7.41
C PHE A 230 18.29 4.25 6.28
N GLU A 231 18.79 5.48 6.41
CA GLU A 231 18.68 6.53 5.39
C GLU A 231 19.47 6.20 4.12
N GLU A 232 20.64 5.53 4.24
CA GLU A 232 21.39 4.99 3.09
C GLU A 232 20.62 3.87 2.36
N THR A 233 19.90 3.02 3.10
CA THR A 233 19.21 1.84 2.54
C THR A 233 17.83 2.19 1.95
N HIS A 234 17.12 3.14 2.56
CA HIS A 234 15.71 3.45 2.25
C HIS A 234 15.46 4.91 1.84
N GLY A 235 16.48 5.77 1.88
CA GLY A 235 16.35 7.21 1.66
C GLY A 235 15.84 7.97 2.89
N PRO A 236 15.75 9.31 2.81
CA PRO A 236 15.41 10.16 3.96
C PRO A 236 13.92 10.09 4.37
N ARG A 237 13.03 9.70 3.44
CA ARG A 237 11.57 9.61 3.65
C ARG A 237 10.97 8.42 2.89
N PRO A 238 11.26 7.18 3.30
CA PRO A 238 10.65 6.00 2.69
C PRO A 238 9.14 5.94 2.99
N PHE A 239 8.42 5.21 2.15
CA PHE A 239 7.12 4.68 2.54
C PHE A 239 7.34 3.59 3.60
N ILE A 240 6.71 3.74 4.77
CA ILE A 240 6.91 2.85 5.92
C ILE A 240 5.79 1.80 5.96
N ASP A 241 6.15 0.53 5.78
CA ASP A 241 5.28 -0.65 5.78
C ASP A 241 5.75 -1.70 6.81
N GLU A 242 5.13 -2.87 6.87
CA GLU A 242 5.53 -3.95 7.78
C GLU A 242 6.94 -4.53 7.56
N ARG A 243 7.60 -4.20 6.45
CA ARG A 243 8.93 -4.71 6.08
C ARG A 243 10.06 -3.71 6.35
N ILE A 244 9.74 -2.44 6.64
CA ILE A 244 10.71 -1.36 6.83
C ILE A 244 10.68 -0.88 8.29
N PRO A 245 11.29 -1.65 9.23
CA PRO A 245 11.36 -1.27 10.63
C PRO A 245 12.27 -0.04 10.84
N VAL A 246 11.72 1.01 11.44
CA VAL A 246 12.48 2.24 11.71
C VAL A 246 13.21 2.13 13.06
N PRO A 247 14.52 2.45 13.14
CA PRO A 247 15.25 2.51 14.40
C PRO A 247 14.55 3.38 15.45
N LEU A 248 14.53 2.92 16.69
CA LEU A 248 13.83 3.58 17.81
C LEU A 248 14.80 4.41 18.65
N ARG A 249 14.44 5.65 18.98
CA ARG A 249 15.26 6.53 19.81
C ARG A 249 15.47 5.92 21.22
N PRO A 250 16.70 5.84 21.73
CA PRO A 250 16.98 5.36 23.09
C PRO A 250 16.24 6.18 24.15
N GLY A 251 15.86 5.51 25.24
CA GLY A 251 15.14 6.13 26.36
C GLY A 251 13.68 6.50 26.09
N THR A 252 13.12 6.12 24.94
CA THR A 252 11.68 6.18 24.68
C THR A 252 10.97 4.95 25.25
N ALA A 253 9.64 5.02 25.36
CA ALA A 253 8.81 3.89 25.73
C ALA A 253 8.67 2.88 24.56
N PRO A 254 8.39 1.60 24.86
CA PRO A 254 8.14 0.58 23.84
C PRO A 254 7.07 0.99 22.83
N VAL A 255 7.19 0.51 21.60
CA VAL A 255 6.22 0.76 20.52
C VAL A 255 4.88 0.15 20.92
N ARG A 256 3.77 0.89 20.73
CA ARG A 256 2.39 0.52 21.14
C ARG A 256 2.14 0.52 22.65
N SER A 257 3.00 1.13 23.47
CA SER A 257 2.75 1.29 24.92
C SER A 257 1.72 2.38 25.27
N GLY A 258 1.18 3.08 24.27
CA GLY A 258 0.36 4.28 24.47
C GLY A 258 1.20 5.54 24.57
N GLU A 259 2.38 5.51 23.95
CA GLU A 259 3.34 6.60 23.91
C GLU A 259 2.84 7.82 23.13
N CYS A 260 3.33 9.00 23.49
CA CYS A 260 3.15 10.19 22.67
C CYS A 260 4.04 10.11 21.43
N TYR A 261 3.46 10.04 20.23
CA TYR A 261 4.21 9.96 18.97
C TYR A 261 5.13 11.17 18.69
N ARG A 262 5.04 12.28 19.44
CA ARG A 262 5.98 13.42 19.29
C ARG A 262 7.31 13.21 20.02
N CYS A 263 7.33 12.51 21.15
CA CYS A 263 8.51 12.39 22.02
C CYS A 263 8.81 10.97 22.53
N GLY A 264 7.96 9.99 22.21
CA GLY A 264 8.11 8.59 22.58
C GLY A 264 7.82 8.28 24.05
N MET A 265 7.35 9.24 24.85
CA MET A 265 7.07 9.05 26.28
C MET A 265 5.58 8.85 26.56
N ILE A 266 5.26 8.02 27.56
CA ILE A 266 3.90 7.82 28.07
C ILE A 266 3.48 8.95 29.05
N GLY A 267 2.21 8.93 29.50
CA GLY A 267 1.73 9.78 30.60
C GLY A 267 1.15 11.16 30.23
N HIS A 268 1.10 11.52 28.95
CA HIS A 268 0.52 12.79 28.49
C HIS A 268 -0.06 12.65 27.07
N ARG A 269 -0.89 13.61 26.61
CA ARG A 269 -1.45 13.60 25.25
C ARG A 269 -0.61 14.43 24.29
N ALA A 270 -0.70 14.11 23.00
CA ALA A 270 0.06 14.79 21.93
C ALA A 270 -0.26 16.28 21.73
N GLY A 271 -1.35 16.80 22.32
CA GLY A 271 -1.68 18.23 22.36
C GLY A 271 -0.98 18.98 23.49
N ASP A 272 -0.69 18.29 24.60
CA ASP A 272 0.00 18.85 25.78
C ASP A 272 1.52 18.69 25.67
N CYS A 273 1.98 17.89 24.70
CA CYS A 273 3.39 17.58 24.44
C CYS A 273 4.14 18.78 23.84
N LYS A 274 5.10 19.33 24.59
CA LYS A 274 6.04 20.38 24.17
C LYS A 274 7.49 19.91 24.32
N PRO A 275 7.97 18.96 23.50
CA PRO A 275 9.34 18.46 23.60
C PRO A 275 10.32 19.51 23.07
N SER A 276 11.56 19.51 23.58
CA SER A 276 12.65 20.21 22.89
C SER A 276 12.97 19.50 21.56
N PRO A 277 13.62 20.18 20.59
CA PRO A 277 13.97 19.57 19.30
C PRO A 277 14.79 18.27 19.44
N GLU A 278 15.64 18.18 20.46
CA GLU A 278 16.48 17.01 20.76
C GLU A 278 15.70 15.83 21.38
N GLN A 279 14.55 16.12 21.99
CA GLN A 279 13.62 15.16 22.58
C GLN A 279 12.49 14.76 21.62
N GLN A 280 12.36 15.44 20.48
CA GLN A 280 11.38 15.11 19.47
C GLN A 280 11.83 13.87 18.68
N LEU A 281 10.90 12.98 18.35
CA LEU A 281 11.17 11.82 17.50
C LEU A 281 11.41 12.23 16.05
N SER A 282 12.17 11.42 15.32
CA SER A 282 12.31 11.59 13.86
C SER A 282 10.97 11.40 13.17
N CYS A 283 10.75 12.06 12.02
CA CYS A 283 9.50 11.93 11.25
C CYS A 283 9.19 10.45 10.93
N ASN A 284 10.23 9.69 10.59
CA ASN A 284 10.12 8.27 10.27
C ASN A 284 9.71 7.45 11.50
N GLU A 285 10.27 7.72 12.69
CA GLU A 285 9.87 7.03 13.93
C GLU A 285 8.43 7.38 14.34
N MET A 286 7.99 8.64 14.18
CA MET A 286 6.59 9.03 14.44
C MET A 286 5.61 8.23 13.56
N VAL A 287 5.93 8.09 12.26
CA VAL A 287 5.10 7.34 11.30
C VAL A 287 5.12 5.85 11.63
N TRP A 288 6.28 5.27 11.95
CA TRP A 288 6.42 3.87 12.33
C TRP A 288 5.59 3.51 13.57
N ARG A 289 5.68 4.30 14.65
CA ARG A 289 4.86 4.11 15.86
C ARG A 289 3.37 4.22 15.58
N THR A 290 2.98 5.21 14.76
CA THR A 290 1.60 5.38 14.31
C THR A 290 1.10 4.18 13.51
N PHE A 291 1.91 3.65 12.59
CA PHE A 291 1.61 2.47 11.77
C PHE A 291 1.43 1.22 12.65
N CYS A 292 2.37 0.96 13.56
CA CYS A 292 2.31 -0.16 14.50
C CYS A 292 1.02 -0.14 15.32
N THR A 293 0.68 0.99 15.96
CA THR A 293 -0.54 1.10 16.77
C THR A 293 -1.82 1.06 15.93
N LYS A 294 -1.82 1.63 14.72
CA LYS A 294 -2.97 1.57 13.80
C LYS A 294 -3.32 0.12 13.42
N HIS A 295 -2.32 -0.73 13.17
CA HIS A 295 -2.55 -2.07 12.63
C HIS A 295 -2.56 -3.20 13.67
N LEU A 296 -1.95 -3.00 14.85
CA LEU A 296 -1.89 -3.96 15.95
C LEU A 296 -2.55 -3.50 17.27
N GLY A 297 -3.06 -2.26 17.35
CA GLY A 297 -3.63 -1.68 18.58
C GLY A 297 -2.58 -1.32 19.64
N ILE A 298 -3.02 -0.83 20.80
CA ILE A 298 -2.18 -0.54 21.97
C ILE A 298 -2.00 -1.81 22.80
N GLU A 299 -0.79 -2.09 23.30
CA GLU A 299 -0.54 -3.22 24.19
C GLU A 299 -1.11 -2.96 25.59
N GLY A 300 -1.80 -3.97 26.15
CA GLY A 300 -2.61 -3.81 27.37
C GLY A 300 -3.88 -2.96 27.20
N GLY A 301 -3.97 -2.16 26.13
CA GLY A 301 -5.10 -1.29 25.80
C GLY A 301 -6.07 -1.93 24.81
N GLY A 302 -6.87 -2.91 25.27
CA GLY A 302 -8.02 -3.38 24.50
C GLY A 302 -8.96 -2.22 24.13
N PRO A 303 -9.63 -2.25 22.96
CA PRO A 303 -10.45 -1.13 22.53
C PRO A 303 -11.59 -0.91 23.52
N ARG A 304 -11.68 0.31 24.06
CA ARG A 304 -12.80 0.77 24.90
C ARG A 304 -14.07 0.96 24.06
N VAL A 305 -14.56 -0.12 23.45
CA VAL A 305 -15.90 -0.19 22.88
C VAL A 305 -16.85 -0.29 24.05
N GLN A 306 -17.66 0.75 24.25
CA GLN A 306 -18.73 0.74 25.25
C GLN A 306 -19.89 -0.09 24.69
N LEU A 307 -19.70 -1.42 24.70
CA LEU A 307 -20.71 -2.40 24.33
C LEU A 307 -21.75 -2.48 25.44
N VAL A 308 -22.90 -1.85 25.21
CA VAL A 308 -24.14 -2.20 25.89
C VAL A 308 -24.59 -3.55 25.33
N MET A 309 -24.16 -4.62 25.98
CA MET A 309 -24.64 -5.98 25.74
C MET A 309 -25.53 -6.37 26.92
N GLY A 310 -26.80 -6.69 26.64
CA GLY A 310 -27.69 -7.30 27.64
C GLY A 310 -27.26 -8.74 27.94
N ASP A 311 -27.66 -9.22 29.11
CA ASP A 311 -27.20 -10.49 29.66
C ASP A 311 -27.63 -11.72 28.83
N ALA A 312 -26.65 -12.51 28.36
CA ALA A 312 -26.85 -13.91 27.94
C ALA A 312 -25.51 -14.70 27.83
N GLN A 313 -24.98 -15.09 28.98
CA GLN A 313 -24.54 -16.47 29.26
C GLN A 313 -23.76 -17.25 28.16
N TYR A 314 -22.43 -17.26 28.26
CA TYR A 314 -21.56 -18.34 27.74
C TYR A 314 -20.48 -18.69 28.79
N PRO A 315 -20.12 -19.97 29.00
CA PRO A 315 -19.13 -20.39 29.99
C PRO A 315 -17.71 -19.94 29.62
N PRO A 316 -16.78 -19.85 30.60
CA PRO A 316 -15.43 -19.34 30.38
C PRO A 316 -14.62 -20.22 29.42
N ARG A 317 -13.76 -19.58 28.63
CA ARG A 317 -12.79 -20.27 27.76
C ARG A 317 -11.79 -21.06 28.60
N VAL A 318 -11.60 -22.32 28.21
CA VAL A 318 -10.54 -23.23 28.70
C VAL A 318 -9.15 -22.63 28.38
N SER A 319 -8.17 -22.86 29.25
CA SER A 319 -6.80 -22.36 29.05
C SER A 319 -6.08 -23.12 27.93
N TRP A 320 -5.14 -22.46 27.26
CA TRP A 320 -4.29 -23.09 26.23
C TRP A 320 -3.42 -24.23 26.79
N ASP A 321 -3.07 -24.19 28.09
CA ASP A 321 -2.28 -25.25 28.74
C ASP A 321 -3.06 -26.56 28.92
N GLU A 322 -4.39 -26.50 29.11
CA GLU A 322 -5.25 -27.70 29.17
C GLU A 322 -5.38 -28.38 27.81
N GLN A 323 -5.38 -27.63 26.70
CA GLN A 323 -5.44 -28.21 25.35
C GLN A 323 -4.14 -28.94 24.96
N LEU A 324 -2.99 -28.52 25.45
CA LEU A 324 -1.71 -29.21 25.23
C LEU A 324 -1.62 -30.51 26.03
N SER A 325 -2.23 -30.55 27.22
CA SER A 325 -2.24 -31.73 28.10
C SER A 325 -3.07 -32.90 27.52
N LEU A 326 -4.11 -32.59 26.74
CA LEU A 326 -4.98 -33.58 26.07
C LEU A 326 -4.39 -34.15 24.77
N LEU A 327 -3.28 -33.59 24.26
CA LEU A 327 -2.65 -34.03 23.01
C LEU A 327 -1.49 -35.02 23.22
N SER A 328 -1.04 -35.25 24.45
CA SER A 328 0.06 -36.18 24.76
C SER A 328 -0.36 -37.65 24.98
N GLU A 329 -1.67 -37.95 25.06
CA GLU A 329 -2.18 -39.28 25.44
C GLU A 329 -2.77 -40.13 24.29
N SER A 330 -2.46 -39.81 23.02
CA SER A 330 -2.93 -40.62 21.87
C SER A 330 -1.82 -41.04 20.90
N GLY A 331 -1.07 -42.08 21.29
CA GLY A 331 -0.11 -42.81 20.44
C GLY A 331 -0.24 -44.32 20.64
N ASN A 332 -0.82 -45.02 19.66
CA ASN A 332 -1.19 -46.44 19.76
C ASN A 332 -0.03 -47.43 19.47
N GLY A 333 0.03 -48.51 20.26
CA GLY A 333 -0.07 -49.91 19.76
C GLY A 333 1.10 -50.59 19.01
N GLU A 334 1.66 -51.64 19.65
CA GLU A 334 2.07 -52.97 19.13
C GLU A 334 3.10 -53.09 17.95
N GLY A 335 4.09 -54.00 17.97
CA GLY A 335 4.49 -55.03 18.96
C GLY A 335 5.52 -56.05 18.42
N LEU A 336 5.74 -57.15 19.17
CA LEU A 336 6.46 -58.42 18.83
C LEU A 336 8.02 -58.43 18.74
N PRO A 337 8.69 -59.60 18.92
CA PRO A 337 8.38 -60.73 19.82
C PRO A 337 9.60 -61.29 20.61
N ALA A 338 9.33 -62.16 21.59
CA ALA A 338 10.20 -63.26 22.04
C ALA A 338 9.34 -64.37 22.64
#